data_AF-A0A527XKS7-F1
#
_entry.id   AF-A0A527XKS7-F1
#
_cell.length_a   1.000
_cell.length_b   1.000
_cell.length_c   1.000
_cell.angle_alpha   90.00
_cell.angle_beta   90.00
_cell.angle_gamma   90.00
#
_symmetry.space_group_name_H-M   'P 1'
#
loop_
_entity.id
_entity.type
_entity.pdbx_description
1 polymer ?
#
loop_
_entity_poly.entity_id
_entity_poly.type
_entity_poly.pdbx_seq_one_letter_code
_entity_poly.pdbx_strand_id
1 'polypeptide(L)'
;VAALSALIESGNPLHKDGQLWTPHRPARPEKSEGGIAIKMVSDFEPAGDQPTAIKDLVEGVDRNDRTQVLLGVTGSGKTFTMAKVIEET
;
A
#
# COMPACT_ATOMS: atom_id res chain seq x y z
N VAL A 1 -34.82 18.56 -4.88
CA VAL A 1 -35.87 19.11 -3.98
C VAL A 1 -36.33 18.06 -2.97
N ALA A 2 -36.78 16.87 -3.40
CA ALA A 2 -37.28 15.81 -2.52
C ALA A 2 -36.33 15.37 -1.37
N ALA A 3 -35.03 15.20 -1.64
CA ALA A 3 -34.07 14.78 -0.61
C ALA A 3 -33.86 15.81 0.51
N LEU A 4 -33.92 17.11 0.19
CA LEU A 4 -33.80 18.19 1.19
C LEU A 4 -35.09 18.31 2.01
N SER A 5 -36.26 18.21 1.36
CA SER A 5 -37.56 18.16 2.04
C SER A 5 -37.62 16.99 3.03
N ALA A 6 -37.20 15.78 2.61
CA ALA A 6 -37.15 14.61 3.47
C ALA A 6 -36.23 14.78 4.69
N LEU A 7 -35.07 15.44 4.52
CA LEU A 7 -34.12 15.71 5.60
C LEU A 7 -34.67 16.71 6.62
N ILE A 8 -35.42 17.72 6.16
CA ILE A 8 -36.07 18.72 7.01
C ILE A 8 -37.24 18.11 7.78
N GLU A 9 -38.03 17.23 7.14
CA GLU A 9 -39.21 16.59 7.75
C GLU A 9 -38.88 15.44 8.70
N SER A 10 -37.91 14.59 8.35
CA SER A 10 -37.58 13.37 9.12
C SER A 10 -36.27 13.45 9.91
N GLY A 11 -35.55 14.57 9.79
CA GLY A 11 -34.23 14.75 10.39
C GLY A 11 -33.13 14.04 9.58
N ASN A 12 -31.88 14.25 10.00
CA ASN A 12 -30.76 13.57 9.36
C ASN A 12 -30.76 12.08 9.79
N PRO A 13 -30.89 11.12 8.85
CA PRO A 13 -31.00 9.69 9.14
C PRO A 13 -29.72 9.08 9.76
N LEU A 14 -28.62 9.82 9.69
CA LEU A 14 -27.39 9.47 10.39
C LEU A 14 -27.47 9.82 11.88
N HIS A 15 -28.39 10.66 12.35
CA HIS A 15 -28.55 10.87 13.79
C HIS A 15 -29.44 9.78 14.39
N LYS A 16 -28.88 8.97 15.29
CA LYS A 16 -29.60 7.99 16.11
C LYS A 16 -29.40 8.36 17.57
N ASP A 17 -30.50 8.45 18.32
CA ASP A 17 -30.48 8.79 19.76
C ASP A 17 -29.73 10.10 20.09
N GLY A 18 -29.85 11.10 19.22
CA GLY A 18 -29.19 12.41 19.39
C GLY A 18 -27.69 12.41 19.06
N GLN A 19 -27.12 11.29 18.60
CA GLN A 19 -25.72 11.18 18.18
C GLN A 19 -25.61 10.90 16.68
N LEU A 20 -24.63 11.52 16.03
CA LEU A 20 -24.30 11.21 14.65
C LEU A 20 -23.67 9.81 14.56
N TRP A 21 -24.34 8.93 13.83
CA TRP A 21 -23.85 7.61 13.47
C TRP A 21 -22.47 7.74 12.84
N THR A 22 -21.51 7.13 13.51
CA THR A 22 -20.13 7.07 13.07
C THR A 22 -19.83 5.59 12.80
N PRO A 23 -19.34 5.23 11.60
CA PRO A 23 -18.90 3.87 11.32
C PRO A 23 -17.87 3.42 12.36
N HIS A 24 -17.98 2.18 12.84
CA HIS A 24 -16.98 1.60 13.72
C HIS A 24 -15.59 1.67 13.05
N ARG A 25 -14.70 2.46 13.64
CA ARG A 25 -13.30 2.58 13.24
C ARG A 25 -12.46 2.01 14.38
N PRO A 26 -11.93 0.77 14.27
CA PRO A 26 -11.04 0.24 15.29
C PRO A 26 -9.80 1.13 15.41
N ALA A 27 -9.20 1.15 16.60
CA ALA A 27 -7.90 1.79 16.78
C ALA A 27 -6.90 1.13 15.82
N ARG A 28 -6.14 1.95 15.08
CA ARG A 28 -5.04 1.43 14.28
C ARG A 28 -4.06 0.77 15.25
N PRO A 29 -3.59 -0.46 14.98
CA PRO A 29 -2.51 -1.03 15.77
C PRO A 29 -1.30 -0.10 15.78
N GLU A 30 -0.48 -0.18 16.81
CA GLU A 30 0.81 0.51 16.80
C GLU A 30 1.58 0.09 15.55
N LYS A 31 2.28 1.05 14.92
CA LYS A 31 3.14 0.71 13.80
C LYS A 31 4.14 -0.30 14.30
N SER A 32 4.28 -1.42 13.59
CA SER A 32 5.40 -2.32 13.81
C SER A 32 6.68 -1.48 13.72
N GLU A 33 7.41 -1.39 14.81
CA GLU A 33 8.80 -0.91 14.80
C GLU A 33 9.58 -1.79 13.79
N GLY A 34 10.61 -1.22 13.17
CA GLY A 34 11.48 -1.97 12.26
C GLY A 34 12.27 -3.09 12.97
N GLY A 35 13.14 -3.77 12.23
CA GLY A 35 14.08 -4.76 12.79
C GLY A 35 13.68 -6.23 12.59
N ILE A 36 12.53 -6.49 11.97
CA ILE A 36 12.21 -7.82 11.43
C ILE A 36 12.54 -7.83 9.95
N ALA A 37 13.44 -8.72 9.54
CA ALA A 37 13.75 -8.94 8.13
C ALA A 37 12.50 -9.39 7.37
N ILE A 38 12.24 -8.74 6.24
CA ILE A 38 11.17 -9.15 5.33
C ILE A 38 11.65 -10.41 4.61
N LYS A 39 10.78 -11.42 4.53
CA LYS A 39 11.02 -12.64 3.75
C LYS A 39 9.89 -12.83 2.76
N MET A 40 10.22 -12.84 1.48
CA MET A 40 9.27 -13.11 0.42
C MET A 40 8.87 -14.58 0.44
N VAL A 41 7.58 -14.83 0.25
CA VAL A 41 7.04 -16.16 -0.02
C VAL A 41 6.51 -16.15 -1.44
N SER A 42 7.18 -16.89 -2.33
CA SER A 42 6.79 -17.03 -3.73
C SER A 42 7.32 -18.34 -4.30
N ASP A 43 6.57 -18.93 -5.23
CA ASP A 43 7.05 -20.06 -6.04
C ASP A 43 7.82 -19.59 -7.29
N PHE A 44 7.88 -18.28 -7.52
CA PHE A 44 8.55 -17.69 -8.67
C PHE A 44 9.97 -17.25 -8.32
N GLU A 45 10.88 -17.49 -9.25
CA GLU A 45 12.25 -16.96 -9.21
C GLU A 45 12.40 -15.78 -10.18
N PRO A 46 13.27 -14.79 -9.87
CA PRO A 46 13.58 -13.71 -10.80
C PRO A 46 14.04 -14.25 -12.16
N ALA A 47 13.46 -13.72 -13.24
CA ALA A 47 13.74 -14.17 -14.60
C ALA A 47 13.85 -13.00 -15.59
N GLY A 48 14.46 -13.26 -16.75
CA GLY A 48 14.72 -12.23 -17.76
C GLY A 48 15.61 -11.12 -17.21
N ASP A 49 15.20 -9.86 -17.35
CA ASP A 49 15.94 -8.68 -16.88
C ASP A 49 15.68 -8.35 -15.40
N GLN A 50 14.78 -9.08 -14.72
CA GLN A 50 14.46 -8.82 -13.33
C GLN A 50 15.68 -8.93 -12.38
N PRO A 51 16.57 -9.92 -12.47
CA PRO A 51 17.73 -10.02 -11.58
C PRO A 51 18.63 -8.78 -11.66
N THR A 52 18.87 -8.25 -12.87
CA THR A 52 19.65 -7.04 -13.08
C THR A 52 18.94 -5.83 -12.50
N ALA A 53 17.64 -5.66 -12.76
CA ALA A 53 16.87 -4.55 -12.23
C ALA A 53 16.80 -4.54 -10.69
N ILE A 54 16.67 -5.73 -10.06
CA ILE A 54 16.71 -5.86 -8.60
C ILE A 54 18.07 -5.40 -8.08
N LYS A 55 19.16 -5.94 -8.66
CA LYS A 55 20.52 -5.58 -8.26
C LYS A 55 20.77 -4.07 -8.35
N ASP A 56 20.46 -3.46 -9.48
CA ASP A 56 20.70 -2.03 -9.71
C ASP A 56 19.94 -1.15 -8.71
N LEU A 57 18.69 -1.52 -8.40
CA LEU A 57 17.86 -0.80 -7.43
C LEU A 57 18.37 -0.96 -5.99
N VAL A 58 18.77 -2.17 -5.60
CA VAL A 58 19.37 -2.45 -4.28
C VAL A 58 20.66 -1.65 -4.12
N GLU A 59 21.55 -1.68 -5.10
CA GLU A 59 22.78 -0.89 -5.07
C GLU A 59 22.50 0.62 -4.97
N GLY A 60 21.46 1.11 -5.62
CA GLY A 60 21.04 2.51 -5.46
C GLY A 60 20.54 2.82 -4.06
N VAL A 61 19.81 1.91 -3.42
CA VAL A 61 19.37 2.07 -2.02
C VAL A 61 20.58 2.10 -1.09
N ASP A 62 21.55 1.20 -1.27
CA ASP A 62 22.79 1.15 -0.48
C ASP A 62 23.61 2.44 -0.62
N ARG A 63 23.61 3.05 -1.82
CA ARG A 63 24.23 4.36 -2.07
C ARG A 63 23.43 5.54 -1.52
N ASN A 64 22.26 5.30 -0.91
CA ASN A 64 21.32 6.32 -0.46
C ASN A 64 20.81 7.22 -1.61
N ASP A 65 20.67 6.67 -2.81
CA ASP A 65 20.09 7.36 -3.96
C ASP A 65 18.62 7.70 -3.66
N ARG A 66 18.31 9.00 -3.57
CA ARG A 66 16.98 9.47 -3.16
C ARG A 66 15.86 9.15 -4.15
N THR A 67 16.21 9.05 -5.43
CA THR A 67 15.24 8.87 -6.52
C THR A 67 15.76 7.83 -7.47
N GLN A 68 14.95 6.80 -7.72
CA GLN A 68 15.23 5.74 -8.67
C GLN A 68 13.97 5.42 -9.46
N VAL A 69 14.11 4.95 -10.70
CA VAL A 69 12.98 4.63 -11.59
C VAL A 69 13.14 3.22 -12.14
N LEU A 70 12.17 2.35 -11.85
CA LEU A 70 12.06 1.04 -12.49
C LEU A 70 11.24 1.17 -13.78
N LEU A 71 11.92 1.29 -14.92
CA LEU A 71 11.26 1.30 -16.23
C LEU A 71 11.01 -0.13 -16.70
N GLY A 72 9.75 -0.59 -16.63
CA GLY A 72 9.36 -1.92 -17.08
C GLY A 72 8.08 -1.90 -17.92
N VAL A 73 8.05 -2.73 -18.96
CA VAL A 73 6.85 -2.92 -19.81
C VAL A 73 5.69 -3.55 -19.04
N THR A 74 4.48 -3.52 -19.59
CA THR A 74 3.32 -4.19 -18.99
C THR A 74 3.51 -5.71 -18.99
N GLY A 75 3.18 -6.37 -17.87
CA GLY A 75 3.31 -7.82 -17.73
C GLY A 75 4.71 -8.31 -17.34
N SER A 76 5.73 -7.45 -17.23
CA SER A 76 7.11 -7.86 -16.91
C SER A 76 7.35 -8.25 -15.45
N GLY A 77 6.33 -8.21 -14.59
CA GLY A 77 6.47 -8.58 -13.18
C GLY A 77 7.01 -7.47 -12.26
N LYS A 78 6.81 -6.18 -12.57
CA LYS A 78 7.32 -5.05 -11.75
C LYS A 78 7.01 -5.14 -10.24
N THR A 79 5.84 -5.66 -9.86
CA THR A 79 5.49 -5.88 -8.45
C THR A 79 6.41 -6.89 -7.78
N PHE A 80 6.67 -8.02 -8.45
CA PHE A 80 7.59 -9.04 -7.95
C PHE A 80 9.02 -8.50 -7.85
N THR A 81 9.49 -7.78 -8.87
CA THR A 81 10.78 -7.09 -8.86
C THR A 81 10.93 -6.18 -7.63
N MET A 82 9.96 -5.30 -7.36
CA MET A 82 10.04 -4.40 -6.21
C MET A 82 9.94 -5.14 -4.88
N ALA A 83 9.15 -6.20 -4.80
CA ALA A 83 9.05 -6.99 -3.57
C ALA A 83 10.38 -7.70 -3.25
N LYS A 84 11.14 -8.14 -4.26
CA LYS A 84 12.50 -8.65 -4.07
C LYS A 84 13.46 -7.55 -3.62
N VAL A 85 13.39 -6.35 -4.20
CA VAL A 85 14.20 -5.20 -3.73
C VAL A 85 13.95 -4.93 -2.25
N ILE A 86 12.69 -4.92 -1.81
CA ILE A 86 12.31 -4.70 -0.40
C ILE A 86 12.81 -5.82 0.52
N GLU A 87 12.92 -7.06 0.03
CA GLU A 87 13.47 -8.17 0.81
C GLU A 87 15.00 -8.06 1.00
N GLU A 88 15.72 -7.52 0.01
CA GLU A 88 17.18 -7.42 0.02
C GLU A 88 17.72 -6.17 0.76
N THR A 89 16.86 -5.20 1.12
CA THR A 89 17.22 -3.93 1.79
C THR A 89 16.66 -3.84 3.20
#